data_AF-I3Z1Z8-F1
#
_entry.id   AF-I3Z1Z8-F1
#
_cell.length_a   1.000
_cell.length_b   1.000
_cell.length_c   1.000
_cell.angle_alpha   90.00
_cell.angle_beta   90.00
_cell.angle_gamma   90.00
#
_symmetry.space_group_name_H-M   'P 1'
#
loop_
_entity.id
_entity.type
_entity.pdbx_description
1 polymer ?
#
loop_
_entity_poly.entity_id
_entity_poly.type
_entity_poly.pdbx_seq_one_letter_code
_entity_poly.pdbx_strand_id
1 'polypeptide(L)'
;MSKSDSLTPEMLKIIKIFGIGSLAFVFLLSFFNEKRANNSGKETSILSITDAERLYFKNVRGLYYDLEGRDDAKMSVYRYGKRVQEADHPLLNLSILINRVKDEAYIYVESSKDLSSFSLRVQSGTQTDTIKFVTGDKIAHFEFVEKLYPLLEENTYFEILIDEDWIPILIDEKERDALRIPIKDFYRLINKPE
;
A
#
# COMPACT_ATOMS: atom_id res chain seq x y z
N MET A 1 64.49 -20.75 27.08
CA MET A 1 63.71 -20.11 25.99
C MET A 1 63.00 -21.21 25.22
N SER A 2 61.69 -21.37 25.41
CA SER A 2 60.84 -22.24 24.58
C SER A 2 59.80 -21.35 23.91
N LYS A 3 59.86 -21.29 22.58
CA LYS A 3 58.92 -20.52 21.74
C LYS A 3 57.64 -21.35 21.68
N SER A 4 56.59 -20.95 22.39
CA SER A 4 55.28 -21.57 22.27
C SER A 4 54.70 -21.22 20.90
N ASP A 5 54.66 -22.21 20.00
CA ASP A 5 53.97 -22.11 18.72
C ASP A 5 52.46 -22.00 19.01
N SER A 6 51.96 -20.77 19.05
CA SER A 6 50.66 -20.44 19.62
C SER A 6 49.48 -20.55 18.65
N LEU A 7 49.67 -21.12 17.46
CA LEU A 7 48.62 -21.29 16.46
C LEU A 7 48.69 -22.67 15.80
N THR A 8 47.98 -23.66 16.35
CA THR A 8 47.89 -24.97 15.74
C THR A 8 47.16 -24.91 14.38
N PRO A 9 47.51 -25.78 13.41
CA PRO A 9 46.88 -25.80 12.09
C PRO A 9 45.35 -25.96 12.13
N GLU A 10 44.85 -26.65 13.14
CA GLU A 10 43.42 -26.85 13.39
C GLU A 10 42.74 -25.54 13.81
N MET A 11 43.37 -24.77 14.69
CA MET A 11 42.86 -23.47 15.11
C MET A 11 42.83 -22.47 13.94
N LEU A 12 43.84 -22.51 13.06
CA LEU A 12 43.85 -21.71 11.82
C LEU A 12 42.72 -22.07 10.85
N LYS A 13 42.32 -23.34 10.77
CA LYS A 13 41.16 -23.76 9.96
C LYS A 13 39.85 -23.23 10.54
N ILE A 14 39.67 -23.32 11.86
CA ILE A 14 38.47 -22.83 12.54
C ILE A 14 38.33 -21.31 12.33
N ILE A 15 39.41 -20.55 12.52
CA ILE A 15 39.40 -19.09 12.33
C ILE A 15 39.04 -18.71 10.89
N LYS A 16 39.53 -19.44 9.88
CA LYS A 16 39.18 -19.19 8.47
C LYS A 16 37.70 -19.46 8.18
N ILE A 17 37.16 -20.56 8.70
CA ILE A 17 35.75 -20.92 8.49
C ILE A 17 34.84 -19.87 9.14
N PHE A 18 35.13 -19.48 10.40
CA PHE A 18 34.37 -18.44 11.08
C PHE A 18 34.51 -17.07 10.42
N GLY A 19 35.72 -16.69 10.01
CA GLY A 19 35.98 -15.43 9.32
C GLY A 19 35.20 -15.34 8.01
N ILE A 20 35.33 -16.35 7.14
CA ILE A 20 34.61 -16.39 5.86
C ILE A 20 33.10 -16.47 6.08
N GLY A 21 32.63 -17.30 7.01
CA GLY A 21 31.21 -17.44 7.33
C GLY A 21 30.60 -16.13 7.84
N SER A 22 31.30 -15.41 8.72
CA SER A 22 30.84 -14.12 9.22
C SER A 22 30.78 -13.05 8.13
N LEU A 23 31.76 -12.99 7.24
CA LEU A 23 31.76 -12.07 6.09
C LEU A 23 30.63 -12.39 5.11
N ALA A 24 30.43 -13.67 4.78
CA ALA A 24 29.34 -14.11 3.91
C ALA A 24 27.96 -13.82 4.52
N PHE A 25 27.82 -13.98 5.84
CA PHE A 25 26.59 -13.66 6.55
C PHE A 25 26.29 -12.15 6.57
N VAL A 26 27.29 -11.32 6.87
CA VAL A 26 27.14 -9.85 6.79
C VAL A 26 26.81 -9.40 5.36
N PHE A 27 27.45 -10.01 4.37
CA PHE A 27 27.18 -9.74 2.96
C PHE A 27 25.72 -10.12 2.58
N LEU A 28 25.23 -11.29 3.01
CA LEU A 28 23.84 -11.68 2.82
C LEU A 28 22.86 -10.71 3.50
N LEU A 29 23.14 -10.32 4.74
CA LEU A 29 22.31 -9.34 5.47
C LEU A 29 22.33 -7.95 4.82
N SER A 30 23.40 -7.59 4.10
CA SER A 30 23.48 -6.32 3.38
C SER A 30 22.42 -6.19 2.27
N PHE A 31 21.93 -7.30 1.71
CA PHE A 31 20.84 -7.30 0.73
C PHE A 31 19.45 -7.13 1.38
N PHE A 32 19.32 -7.36 2.70
CA PHE A 32 18.06 -7.20 3.44
C PHE A 32 17.89 -5.81 4.09
N ASN A 33 18.65 -4.81 3.66
CA ASN A 33 18.66 -3.47 4.28
C ASN A 33 17.58 -2.50 3.74
N GLU A 34 16.63 -2.97 2.92
CA GLU A 34 15.61 -2.11 2.31
C GLU A 34 14.51 -1.61 3.28
N LYS A 35 14.38 -2.20 4.48
CA LYS A 35 13.35 -1.76 5.45
C LYS A 35 13.94 -1.55 6.84
N ARG A 36 14.68 -0.44 7.02
CA ARG A 36 15.05 0.05 8.36
C ARG A 36 13.84 0.70 9.02
N ALA A 37 13.43 0.20 10.19
CA ALA A 37 12.55 0.95 11.08
C ALA A 37 13.31 2.17 11.61
N ASN A 38 13.01 3.35 11.08
CA ASN A 38 13.64 4.61 11.48
C ASN A 38 12.84 5.24 12.62
N ASN A 39 13.36 5.17 13.85
CA ASN A 39 12.74 5.76 15.05
C ASN A 39 13.22 7.20 15.32
N SER A 40 13.83 7.89 14.35
CA SER A 40 14.42 9.23 14.56
C SER A 40 13.40 10.38 14.67
N GLY A 41 12.12 10.12 14.41
CA GLY A 41 11.03 11.10 14.53
C GLY A 41 11.14 12.32 13.60
N LYS A 42 12.11 12.34 12.68
CA LYS A 42 12.41 13.49 11.81
C LYS A 42 11.95 13.35 10.37
N GLU A 43 11.56 12.15 9.94
CA GLU A 43 10.94 11.96 8.63
C GLU A 43 9.43 11.98 8.80
N THR A 44 8.81 13.05 8.30
CA THR A 44 7.38 13.10 8.05
C THR A 44 7.03 12.00 7.06
N SER A 45 6.22 11.05 7.51
CA SER A 45 5.67 9.96 6.70
C SER A 45 5.11 10.50 5.37
N ILE A 46 5.25 9.74 4.28
CA ILE A 46 4.63 10.08 2.99
C ILE A 46 3.09 10.16 3.08
N LEU A 47 2.53 9.63 4.17
CA LEU A 47 1.10 9.61 4.49
C LEU A 47 0.71 10.71 5.50
N SER A 48 1.64 11.60 5.86
CA SER A 48 1.39 12.69 6.80
C SER A 48 0.46 13.75 6.22
N ILE A 49 -0.30 14.39 7.10
CA ILE A 49 -1.24 15.47 6.77
C ILE A 49 -1.04 16.61 7.75
N THR A 50 -1.21 17.87 7.32
CA THR A 50 -1.24 18.99 8.27
C THR A 50 -2.68 19.28 8.70
N ASP A 51 -2.83 20.10 9.74
CA ASP A 51 -4.15 20.55 10.19
C ASP A 51 -4.93 21.30 9.12
N ALA A 52 -4.22 22.00 8.20
CA ALA A 52 -4.86 22.73 7.11
C ALA A 52 -5.51 21.79 6.09
N GLU A 53 -4.80 20.75 5.60
CA GLU A 53 -5.38 19.77 4.67
C GLU A 53 -6.48 18.94 5.35
N ARG A 54 -6.30 18.58 6.63
CA ARG A 54 -7.34 17.90 7.41
C ARG A 54 -8.61 18.73 7.49
N LEU A 55 -8.50 20.01 7.85
CA LEU A 55 -9.65 20.90 8.00
C LEU A 55 -10.33 21.14 6.66
N TYR A 56 -9.55 21.35 5.60
CA TYR A 56 -10.06 21.45 4.23
C TYR A 56 -10.82 20.19 3.84
N PHE A 57 -10.22 19.00 4.02
CA PHE A 57 -10.87 17.74 3.67
C PHE A 57 -12.18 17.60 4.44
N LYS A 58 -12.17 17.75 5.76
CA LYS A 58 -13.39 17.62 6.58
C LYS A 58 -14.52 18.56 6.16
N ASN A 59 -14.20 19.82 5.89
CA ASN A 59 -15.22 20.84 5.64
C ASN A 59 -15.67 20.90 4.18
N VAL A 60 -14.81 20.52 3.23
CA VAL A 60 -15.08 20.64 1.80
C VAL A 60 -15.36 19.29 1.16
N ARG A 61 -14.49 18.30 1.39
CA ARG A 61 -14.57 16.99 0.72
C ARG A 61 -15.39 15.98 1.51
N GLY A 62 -15.29 15.98 2.84
CA GLY A 62 -15.94 15.03 3.74
C GLY A 62 -17.46 15.02 3.63
N LEU A 63 -18.08 16.12 3.18
CA LEU A 63 -19.52 16.21 2.90
C LEU A 63 -20.01 15.24 1.81
N TYR A 64 -19.10 14.75 0.94
CA TYR A 64 -19.40 13.78 -0.10
C TYR A 64 -19.16 12.32 0.32
N TYR A 65 -18.82 12.09 1.58
CA TYR A 65 -18.45 10.77 2.10
C TYR A 65 -19.37 10.35 3.24
N ASP A 66 -19.66 9.07 3.30
CA ASP A 66 -20.22 8.43 4.49
C ASP A 66 -19.10 8.34 5.54
N LEU A 67 -19.38 8.89 6.73
CA LEU A 67 -18.43 8.89 7.84
C LEU A 67 -18.77 7.80 8.85
N GLU A 68 -17.83 6.87 9.05
CA GLU A 68 -17.84 5.93 10.16
C GLU A 68 -16.77 6.35 11.18
N GLY A 69 -17.22 6.77 12.36
CA GLY A 69 -16.33 7.09 13.48
C GLY A 69 -15.90 5.82 14.20
N ARG A 70 -14.59 5.60 14.33
CA ARG A 70 -14.01 4.58 15.21
C ARG A 70 -13.29 5.25 16.36
N ASP A 71 -14.06 5.69 17.35
CA ASP A 71 -13.54 6.42 18.50
C ASP A 71 -12.62 5.56 19.37
N ASP A 72 -12.85 4.25 19.38
CA ASP A 72 -11.97 3.23 19.96
C ASP A 72 -10.56 3.22 19.33
N ALA A 73 -10.50 3.34 17.99
CA ALA A 73 -9.24 3.39 17.24
C ALA A 73 -8.68 4.81 17.06
N LYS A 74 -9.40 5.85 17.50
CA LYS A 74 -9.11 7.27 17.22
C LYS A 74 -8.98 7.55 15.71
N MET A 75 -9.74 6.82 14.90
CA MET A 75 -9.74 6.89 13.44
C MET A 75 -11.10 7.32 12.90
N SER A 76 -11.09 8.01 11.76
CA SER A 76 -12.29 8.35 11.00
C SER A 76 -12.20 7.69 9.65
N VAL A 77 -13.21 6.90 9.29
CA VAL A 77 -13.27 6.20 7.99
C VAL A 77 -14.27 6.93 7.10
N TYR A 78 -13.81 7.37 5.94
CA TYR A 78 -14.61 8.07 4.95
C TYR A 78 -14.77 7.19 3.72
N ARG A 79 -16.00 6.83 3.36
CA ARG A 79 -16.31 6.09 2.13
C ARG A 79 -17.10 6.95 1.17
N TYR A 80 -16.74 6.98 -0.10
CA TYR A 80 -17.36 7.90 -1.05
C TYR A 80 -18.87 7.64 -1.18
N GLY A 81 -19.72 8.63 -0.87
CA GLY A 81 -21.16 8.42 -0.71
C GLY A 81 -21.87 8.02 -2.01
N LYS A 82 -21.30 8.35 -3.18
CA LYS A 82 -21.85 7.96 -4.49
C LYS A 82 -21.27 6.65 -5.04
N ARG A 83 -20.45 5.93 -4.27
CA ARG A 83 -19.88 4.64 -4.68
C ARG A 83 -20.96 3.60 -4.97
N VAL A 84 -20.66 2.62 -5.81
CA VAL A 84 -21.51 1.45 -6.02
C VAL A 84 -21.36 0.52 -4.81
N GLN A 85 -22.48 0.14 -4.19
CA GLN A 85 -22.49 -0.70 -2.98
C GLN A 85 -22.97 -2.12 -3.28
N GLU A 86 -23.80 -2.29 -4.31
CA GLU A 86 -24.39 -3.56 -4.72
C GLU A 86 -24.31 -3.69 -6.24
N ALA A 87 -23.86 -4.85 -6.71
CA ALA A 87 -23.82 -5.25 -8.10
C ALA A 87 -23.77 -6.79 -8.18
N ASP A 88 -24.10 -7.34 -9.35
CA ASP A 88 -24.05 -8.79 -9.60
C ASP A 88 -22.61 -9.30 -9.84
N HIS A 89 -21.66 -8.38 -9.98
CA HIS A 89 -20.22 -8.65 -10.11
C HIS A 89 -19.44 -8.10 -8.90
N PRO A 90 -18.19 -8.55 -8.69
CA PRO A 90 -17.33 -8.04 -7.63
C PRO A 90 -17.09 -6.54 -7.77
N LEU A 91 -17.15 -5.81 -6.65
CA LEU A 91 -16.92 -4.37 -6.61
C LEU A 91 -15.60 -4.08 -5.92
N LEU A 92 -14.90 -3.08 -6.45
CA LEU A 92 -13.73 -2.48 -5.83
C LEU A 92 -14.08 -1.07 -5.39
N ASN A 93 -13.87 -0.76 -4.11
CA ASN A 93 -14.13 0.54 -3.51
C ASN A 93 -12.93 0.99 -2.70
N LEU A 94 -12.93 2.27 -2.31
CA LEU A 94 -11.90 2.85 -1.47
C LEU A 94 -12.49 3.50 -0.23
N SER A 95 -11.72 3.45 0.85
CA SER A 95 -11.95 4.25 2.05
C SER A 95 -10.73 5.10 2.38
N ILE A 96 -10.98 6.33 2.83
CA ILE A 96 -9.94 7.23 3.35
C ILE A 96 -10.03 7.20 4.87
N LEU A 97 -8.94 6.82 5.51
CA LEU A 97 -8.84 6.71 6.96
C LEU A 97 -7.97 7.85 7.48
N ILE A 98 -8.49 8.65 8.41
CA ILE A 98 -7.71 9.70 9.08
C ILE A 98 -7.37 9.25 10.50
N ASN A 99 -6.08 9.11 10.78
CA ASN A 99 -5.57 8.87 12.13
C ASN A 99 -5.35 10.21 12.84
N ARG A 100 -6.21 10.50 13.83
CA ARG A 100 -6.21 11.79 14.54
C ARG A 100 -5.00 11.99 15.46
N VAL A 101 -4.30 10.91 15.82
CA VAL A 101 -3.17 10.93 16.77
C VAL A 101 -1.83 11.02 16.05
N LYS A 102 -1.70 10.35 14.90
CA LYS A 102 -0.45 10.28 14.14
C LYS A 102 -0.30 11.40 13.11
N ASP A 103 -1.35 12.20 12.92
CA ASP A 103 -1.43 13.16 11.84
C ASP A 103 -1.13 12.54 10.47
N GLU A 104 -1.75 11.39 10.23
CA GLU A 104 -1.64 10.64 8.96
C GLU A 104 -3.03 10.35 8.37
N ALA A 105 -3.07 10.25 7.05
CA ALA A 105 -4.20 9.70 6.30
C ALA A 105 -3.77 8.46 5.53
N TYR A 106 -4.65 7.47 5.43
CA TYR A 106 -4.41 6.23 4.68
C TYR A 106 -5.53 6.04 3.66
N ILE A 107 -5.21 5.46 2.51
CA ILE A 107 -6.22 4.97 1.57
C ILE A 107 -6.26 3.45 1.68
N TYR A 108 -7.46 2.88 1.76
CA TYR A 108 -7.68 1.45 1.90
C TYR A 108 -8.53 0.94 0.75
N VAL A 109 -8.20 -0.27 0.31
CA VAL A 109 -8.84 -0.97 -0.80
C VAL A 109 -9.83 -1.95 -0.20
N GLU A 110 -11.10 -1.81 -0.60
CA GLU A 110 -12.20 -2.63 -0.11
C GLU A 110 -12.80 -3.41 -1.28
N SER A 111 -13.00 -4.71 -1.11
CA SER A 111 -13.68 -5.57 -2.08
C SER A 111 -14.99 -6.10 -1.51
N SER A 112 -16.04 -6.15 -2.33
CA SER A 112 -17.33 -6.72 -1.90
C SER A 112 -17.29 -8.23 -1.58
N LYS A 113 -16.24 -8.93 -2.01
CA LYS A 113 -16.05 -10.37 -1.79
C LYS A 113 -15.07 -10.70 -0.64
N ASP A 114 -14.67 -9.71 0.15
CA ASP A 114 -13.70 -9.85 1.26
C ASP A 114 -12.42 -10.61 0.86
N LEU A 115 -11.85 -10.21 -0.29
CA LEU A 115 -10.67 -10.85 -0.86
C LEU A 115 -9.39 -10.35 -0.17
N SER A 116 -8.69 -11.25 0.52
CA SER A 116 -7.39 -10.95 1.11
C SER A 116 -6.30 -10.69 0.06
N SER A 117 -6.46 -11.18 -1.16
CA SER A 117 -5.56 -10.90 -2.29
C SER A 117 -6.28 -11.16 -3.59
N PHE A 118 -5.96 -10.40 -4.64
CA PHE A 118 -6.52 -10.60 -5.98
C PHE A 118 -5.54 -10.13 -7.06
N SER A 119 -5.79 -10.56 -8.29
CA SER A 119 -5.08 -10.03 -9.46
C SER A 119 -6.08 -9.29 -10.35
N LEU A 120 -5.70 -8.10 -10.81
CA LEU A 120 -6.41 -7.37 -11.85
C LEU A 120 -5.68 -7.56 -13.17
N ARG A 121 -6.42 -7.94 -14.21
CA ARG A 121 -5.96 -7.85 -15.58
C ARG A 121 -6.47 -6.54 -16.15
N VAL A 122 -5.55 -5.79 -16.75
CA VAL A 122 -5.82 -4.47 -17.31
C VAL A 122 -5.51 -4.52 -18.79
N GLN A 123 -6.48 -4.15 -19.62
CA GLN A 123 -6.32 -4.10 -21.06
C GLN A 123 -6.51 -2.67 -21.55
N SER A 124 -5.46 -2.09 -22.12
CA SER A 124 -5.49 -0.76 -22.75
C SER A 124 -5.01 -0.90 -24.21
N GLY A 125 -5.95 -0.79 -25.14
CA GLY A 125 -5.70 -1.08 -26.56
C GLY A 125 -5.19 -2.50 -26.79
N THR A 126 -3.97 -2.63 -27.31
CA THR A 126 -3.30 -3.93 -27.56
C THR A 126 -2.44 -4.41 -26.39
N GLN A 127 -2.25 -3.58 -25.36
CA GLN A 127 -1.43 -3.92 -24.20
C GLN A 127 -2.30 -4.58 -23.14
N THR A 128 -1.79 -5.66 -22.56
CA THR A 128 -2.38 -6.33 -21.40
C THR A 128 -1.35 -6.36 -20.29
N ASP A 129 -1.73 -5.90 -19.11
CA ASP A 129 -0.91 -5.94 -17.91
C ASP A 129 -1.68 -6.65 -16.78
N THR A 130 -0.96 -7.04 -15.72
CA THR A 130 -1.54 -7.66 -14.53
C THR A 130 -1.02 -6.99 -13.27
N ILE A 131 -1.93 -6.43 -12.48
CA ILE A 131 -1.64 -5.82 -11.19
C ILE A 131 -2.07 -6.79 -10.10
N LYS A 132 -1.13 -7.12 -9.20
CA LYS A 132 -1.44 -7.94 -8.04
C LYS A 132 -1.69 -7.06 -6.82
N PHE A 133 -2.74 -7.39 -6.10
CA PHE A 133 -3.02 -6.85 -4.78
C PHE A 133 -2.92 -7.96 -3.75
N VAL A 134 -2.17 -7.69 -2.69
CA VAL A 134 -2.15 -8.52 -1.49
C VAL A 134 -2.47 -7.58 -0.34
N THR A 135 -3.56 -7.88 0.38
CA THR A 135 -3.95 -7.12 1.57
C THR A 135 -2.79 -7.12 2.54
N GLY A 136 -2.45 -5.94 3.05
CA GLY A 136 -1.26 -5.76 3.85
C GLY A 136 -1.36 -4.52 4.72
N ASP A 137 -0.20 -3.93 4.99
CA ASP A 137 -0.13 -2.67 5.72
C ASP A 137 -0.65 -1.49 4.87
N LYS A 138 -0.76 -0.32 5.49
CA LYS A 138 -1.17 0.94 4.84
C LYS A 138 -0.34 1.29 3.58
N ILE A 139 0.89 0.80 3.47
CA ILE A 139 1.76 1.07 2.32
C ILE A 139 1.36 0.16 1.15
N ALA A 140 1.03 -1.10 1.38
CA ALA A 140 0.56 -2.00 0.33
C ALA A 140 -0.70 -1.47 -0.39
N HIS A 141 -1.64 -0.90 0.36
CA HIS A 141 -2.82 -0.25 -0.23
C HIS A 141 -2.48 1.01 -1.02
N PHE A 142 -1.57 1.83 -0.49
CA PHE A 142 -1.10 3.03 -1.16
C PHE A 142 -0.39 2.69 -2.49
N GLU A 143 0.57 1.78 -2.48
CA GLU A 143 1.30 1.34 -3.68
C GLU A 143 0.38 0.74 -4.75
N PHE A 144 -0.64 -0.02 -4.34
CA PHE A 144 -1.63 -0.55 -5.27
C PHE A 144 -2.44 0.57 -5.92
N VAL A 145 -2.90 1.55 -5.13
CA VAL A 145 -3.60 2.72 -5.63
C VAL A 145 -2.71 3.53 -6.60
N GLU A 146 -1.42 3.69 -6.30
CA GLU A 146 -0.48 4.39 -7.19
C GLU A 146 -0.34 3.70 -8.55
N LYS A 147 -0.37 2.36 -8.59
CA LYS A 147 -0.34 1.59 -9.85
C LYS A 147 -1.68 1.64 -10.58
N LEU A 148 -2.79 1.61 -9.85
CA LEU A 148 -4.13 1.56 -10.41
C LEU A 148 -4.58 2.91 -11.00
N TYR A 149 -4.30 4.01 -10.30
CA TYR A 149 -4.79 5.34 -10.65
C TYR A 149 -4.55 5.78 -12.11
N PRO A 150 -3.32 5.68 -12.67
CA PRO A 150 -3.07 6.07 -14.06
C PRO A 150 -3.79 5.19 -15.08
N LEU A 151 -4.33 4.04 -14.68
CA LEU A 151 -5.03 3.11 -15.57
C LEU A 151 -6.54 3.33 -15.58
N LEU A 152 -7.08 4.17 -14.69
CA LEU A 152 -8.51 4.50 -14.61
C LEU A 152 -8.96 5.46 -15.74
N GLU A 153 -8.23 5.50 -16.86
CA GLU A 153 -8.55 6.27 -18.06
C GLU A 153 -9.74 5.69 -18.83
N GLU A 154 -10.34 6.52 -19.68
CA GLU A 154 -11.35 6.10 -20.64
C GLU A 154 -10.72 5.08 -21.62
N ASN A 155 -11.45 3.99 -21.93
CA ASN A 155 -11.03 2.88 -22.82
C ASN A 155 -10.07 1.82 -22.24
N THR A 156 -9.87 1.79 -20.92
CA THR A 156 -9.17 0.67 -20.26
C THR A 156 -10.16 -0.34 -19.72
N TYR A 157 -10.00 -1.65 -20.00
CA TYR A 157 -10.86 -2.71 -19.48
C TYR A 157 -10.21 -3.42 -18.30
N PHE A 158 -11.01 -3.75 -17.29
CA PHE A 158 -10.54 -4.38 -16.07
C PHE A 158 -11.27 -5.68 -15.81
N GLU A 159 -10.52 -6.70 -15.43
CA GLU A 159 -11.04 -7.96 -14.92
C GLU A 159 -10.33 -8.32 -13.62
N ILE A 160 -11.06 -8.91 -12.68
CA ILE A 160 -10.51 -9.45 -11.42
C ILE A 160 -10.51 -10.97 -11.48
N LEU A 161 -9.42 -11.58 -11.01
CA LEU A 161 -9.34 -13.03 -10.86
C LEU A 161 -9.96 -13.47 -9.53
N ILE A 162 -11.04 -14.26 -9.60
CA ILE A 162 -11.73 -14.87 -8.44
C ILE A 162 -12.05 -16.31 -8.79
N ASP A 163 -11.72 -17.25 -7.89
CA ASP A 163 -12.02 -18.68 -8.07
C ASP A 163 -11.59 -19.23 -9.45
N GLU A 164 -10.42 -18.79 -9.93
CA GLU A 164 -9.83 -19.12 -11.25
C GLU A 164 -10.49 -18.46 -12.48
N ASP A 165 -11.61 -17.76 -12.28
CA ASP A 165 -12.32 -17.04 -13.33
C ASP A 165 -11.96 -15.55 -13.35
N TRP A 166 -11.87 -15.00 -14.57
CA TRP A 166 -11.70 -13.58 -14.78
C TRP A 166 -13.06 -12.91 -14.96
N ILE A 167 -13.40 -12.02 -14.02
CA ILE A 167 -14.70 -11.38 -13.95
C ILE A 167 -14.53 -9.89 -14.25
N PRO A 168 -15.31 -9.30 -15.17
CA PRO A 168 -15.26 -7.88 -15.46
C PRO A 168 -15.59 -7.02 -14.23
N ILE A 169 -14.83 -5.94 -14.03
CA ILE A 169 -15.08 -4.92 -13.00
C ILE A 169 -14.81 -3.52 -13.58
N LEU A 170 -15.20 -2.47 -12.85
CA LEU A 170 -15.04 -1.08 -13.32
C LEU A 170 -15.70 -0.88 -14.69
N ILE A 171 -16.86 -1.51 -14.85
CA ILE A 171 -17.56 -1.65 -16.13
C ILE A 171 -18.15 -0.29 -16.54
N ASP A 172 -18.70 0.43 -15.56
CA ASP A 172 -19.28 1.74 -15.76
C ASP A 172 -18.39 2.87 -15.21
N GLU A 173 -18.68 4.10 -15.64
CA GLU A 173 -17.95 5.29 -15.21
C GLU A 173 -18.16 5.60 -13.73
N LYS A 174 -19.28 5.16 -13.15
CA LYS A 174 -19.59 5.40 -11.74
C LYS A 174 -18.69 4.58 -10.82
N GLU A 175 -18.38 3.33 -11.18
CA GLU A 175 -17.40 2.48 -10.50
C GLU A 175 -15.98 3.06 -10.63
N ARG A 176 -15.63 3.58 -11.81
CA ARG A 176 -14.34 4.27 -12.01
C ARG A 176 -14.23 5.52 -11.16
N ASP A 177 -15.27 6.34 -11.12
CA ASP A 177 -15.33 7.53 -10.28
C ASP A 177 -15.32 7.22 -8.78
N ALA A 178 -15.91 6.08 -8.39
CA ALA A 178 -15.86 5.58 -7.02
C ALA A 178 -14.42 5.27 -6.55
N LEU A 179 -13.49 5.06 -7.49
CA LEU A 179 -12.05 4.95 -7.21
C LEU A 179 -11.34 6.29 -7.44
N ARG A 180 -11.53 6.90 -8.61
CA ARG A 180 -10.79 8.09 -9.06
C ARG A 180 -10.97 9.29 -8.13
N ILE A 181 -12.19 9.54 -7.65
CA ILE A 181 -12.49 10.69 -6.79
C ILE A 181 -11.82 10.54 -5.42
N PRO A 182 -11.96 9.40 -4.70
CA PRO A 182 -11.20 9.18 -3.47
C PRO A 182 -9.70 9.26 -3.63
N ILE A 183 -9.14 8.74 -4.72
CA ILE A 183 -7.69 8.81 -4.95
C ILE A 183 -7.23 10.27 -5.08
N LYS A 184 -7.93 11.08 -5.88
CA LYS A 184 -7.63 12.52 -6.03
C LYS A 184 -7.75 13.27 -4.70
N ASP A 185 -8.83 13.04 -3.97
CA ASP A 185 -9.06 13.68 -2.68
C ASP A 185 -7.99 13.28 -1.65
N PHE A 186 -7.59 12.01 -1.66
CA PHE A 186 -6.53 11.48 -0.82
C PHE A 186 -5.16 12.09 -1.15
N TYR A 187 -4.77 12.14 -2.42
CA TYR A 187 -3.51 12.77 -2.84
C TYR A 187 -3.43 14.23 -2.44
N ARG A 188 -4.53 14.98 -2.59
CA ARG A 188 -4.61 16.35 -2.08
C ARG A 188 -4.47 16.42 -0.57
N LEU A 189 -5.08 15.48 0.16
CA LEU A 189 -5.04 15.43 1.62
C LEU A 189 -3.62 15.19 2.15
N ILE A 190 -2.82 14.34 1.49
CA ILE A 190 -1.40 14.12 1.83
C ILE A 190 -0.44 15.08 1.12
N ASN A 191 -0.97 16.11 0.45
CA ASN A 191 -0.20 17.12 -0.29
C ASN A 191 0.79 16.51 -1.31
N LYS A 192 0.38 15.43 -1.97
CA LYS A 192 1.16 14.81 -3.06
C LYS A 192 1.00 15.67 -4.32
N PRO A 193 2.10 16.07 -4.98
CA PRO A 193 2.02 16.80 -6.25
C PRO A 193 1.34 15.93 -7.33
N GLU A 194 0.52 16.57 -8.16
CA GLU A 194 -0.21 15.95 -9.29
C GLU A 194 0.73 15.36 -10.35
#